data_AF-G2QMC0-F1
#
_entry.id   AF-G2QMC0-F1
#
_cell.length_a   1.000
_cell.length_b   1.000
_cell.length_c   1.000
_cell.angle_alpha   90.00
_cell.angle_beta   90.00
_cell.angle_gamma   90.00
#
_symmetry.space_group_name_H-M   'P 1'
#
loop_
_entity.id
_entity.type
_entity.pdbx_description
1 polymer ?
#
loop_
_entity_poly.entity_id
_entity_poly.type
_entity_poly.pdbx_seq_one_letter_code
_entity_poly.pdbx_strand_id
1 'polypeptide(L)'
;MPCSWCASQGLVCKMIARIKRYEACVRRGRSCDGSGIPLSSYKLRELSKKLTRLRRLRQQKEFLVKKGADMVARGLSTLDELEEVERQETPAMPSS
;
A
#
# COMPACT_ATOMS: atom_id res chain seq x y z
N MET A 1 -16.14 -17.76 -5.31
CA MET A 1 -14.97 -18.29 -6.08
C MET A 1 -15.47 -19.43 -6.95
N PRO A 2 -15.13 -19.54 -8.25
CA PRO A 2 -15.51 -20.73 -9.02
C PRO A 2 -15.00 -21.98 -8.30
N CYS A 3 -15.79 -23.05 -8.33
CA CYS A 3 -15.30 -24.33 -7.84
C CYS A 3 -14.04 -24.74 -8.59
N SER A 4 -13.18 -25.54 -7.97
CA SER A 4 -11.92 -26.02 -8.56
C SER A 4 -12.12 -26.58 -9.97
N TRP A 5 -13.24 -27.27 -10.19
CA TRP A 5 -13.64 -27.80 -11.49
C TRP A 5 -14.04 -26.71 -12.51
N CYS A 6 -14.86 -25.73 -12.14
CA CYS A 6 -15.22 -24.65 -13.08
C CYS A 6 -13.99 -23.83 -13.44
N ALA A 7 -13.05 -23.65 -12.51
CA ALA A 7 -11.77 -23.00 -12.79
C ALA A 7 -10.93 -23.80 -13.79
N SER A 8 -10.82 -25.13 -13.62
CA SER A 8 -10.04 -25.97 -14.55
C SER A 8 -10.64 -26.08 -15.95
N GLN A 9 -11.95 -25.83 -16.09
CA GLN A 9 -12.65 -25.84 -17.37
C GLN A 9 -12.82 -24.44 -17.98
N GLY A 10 -12.32 -23.38 -17.33
CA GLY A 10 -12.51 -22.00 -17.79
C GLY A 10 -13.98 -21.53 -17.79
N LEU A 11 -14.85 -22.18 -17.03
CA LEU A 11 -16.29 -21.90 -16.99
C LEU A 11 -16.65 -20.91 -15.87
N VAL A 12 -17.64 -20.06 -16.15
CA VAL A 12 -18.22 -19.17 -15.13
C VAL A 12 -19.14 -19.97 -14.22
N CYS A 13 -18.71 -20.14 -12.98
CA CYS A 13 -19.49 -20.81 -11.93
C CYS A 13 -20.64 -19.88 -11.48
N LYS A 14 -21.86 -20.10 -12.00
CA LYS A 14 -23.08 -19.36 -11.61
C LYS A 14 -23.76 -20.03 -10.43
N MET A 15 -24.12 -19.29 -9.39
CA MET A 15 -24.81 -19.84 -8.21
C MET A 15 -26.32 -19.88 -8.46
N ILE A 16 -26.99 -20.96 -8.03
CA ILE A 16 -28.46 -21.01 -8.00
C ILE A 16 -28.91 -20.36 -6.68
N ALA A 17 -29.82 -19.39 -6.74
CA ALA A 17 -30.39 -18.81 -5.53
C ALA A 17 -31.08 -19.89 -4.67
N ARG A 18 -30.89 -19.84 -3.35
CA ARG A 18 -31.42 -20.77 -2.31
C ARG A 18 -30.66 -22.08 -2.09
N ILE A 19 -29.83 -22.52 -3.03
CA ILE A 19 -28.98 -23.71 -2.85
C ILE A 19 -27.53 -23.24 -2.90
N LYS A 20 -26.70 -23.56 -1.90
CA LYS A 20 -25.26 -23.24 -1.88
C LYS A 20 -24.46 -24.04 -2.95
N ARG A 21 -25.07 -24.32 -4.11
CA ARG A 21 -24.54 -25.09 -5.23
C ARG A 21 -24.62 -24.26 -6.51
N TYR A 22 -23.71 -24.56 -7.41
CA TYR A 22 -23.56 -23.83 -8.66
C TYR A 22 -24.24 -24.56 -9.81
N GLU A 23 -24.84 -23.81 -10.73
CA GLU A 23 -25.65 -24.27 -11.84
C GLU A 23 -24.95 -25.32 -12.71
N ALA A 24 -23.67 -25.10 -13.04
CA ALA A 24 -22.87 -26.04 -13.81
C ALA A 24 -22.60 -27.35 -13.04
N CYS A 25 -22.38 -27.27 -11.72
CA CYS A 25 -22.15 -28.44 -10.88
C CYS A 25 -23.44 -29.25 -10.68
N VAL A 26 -24.57 -28.56 -10.47
CA VAL A 26 -25.89 -29.20 -10.29
C VAL A 26 -26.33 -29.90 -11.56
N ARG A 27 -26.23 -29.25 -12.74
CA ARG A 27 -26.57 -29.88 -14.03
C ARG A 27 -25.78 -31.17 -14.31
N ARG A 28 -24.58 -31.28 -13.75
CA ARG A 28 -23.68 -32.43 -13.97
C ARG A 28 -23.64 -33.39 -12.78
N GLY A 29 -24.49 -33.19 -11.77
CA GLY A 29 -24.56 -34.05 -10.59
C GLY A 29 -23.28 -34.08 -9.74
N ARG A 30 -22.46 -33.03 -9.78
CA ARG A 30 -21.17 -32.97 -9.05
C ARG A 30 -21.27 -32.18 -7.75
N SER A 31 -20.47 -32.60 -6.77
CA SER A 31 -20.22 -31.81 -5.56
C SER A 31 -19.49 -30.52 -5.95
N CYS A 32 -19.73 -29.46 -5.18
CA CYS A 32 -19.16 -28.14 -5.45
C CYS A 32 -18.44 -27.63 -4.21
N ASP A 33 -17.15 -27.34 -4.35
CA ASP A 33 -16.28 -26.79 -3.30
C ASP A 33 -16.20 -25.25 -3.31
N GLY A 34 -16.84 -24.60 -4.29
CA GLY A 34 -16.81 -23.14 -4.44
C GLY A 34 -17.44 -22.41 -3.24
N SER A 35 -16.72 -21.47 -2.64
CA SER A 35 -17.27 -20.57 -1.62
C SER A 35 -18.28 -19.63 -2.25
N GLY A 36 -19.51 -19.58 -1.72
CA GLY A 36 -20.65 -18.81 -2.23
C GLY A 36 -20.51 -17.28 -2.11
N ILE A 37 -19.29 -16.77 -2.20
CA ILE A 37 -18.98 -15.35 -2.17
C ILE A 37 -18.98 -14.84 -3.61
N PRO A 38 -19.84 -13.85 -3.95
CA PRO A 38 -19.88 -13.23 -5.27
C PRO A 38 -18.49 -12.72 -5.71
N LEU A 39 -18.17 -12.83 -7.01
CA LEU A 39 -16.89 -12.33 -7.54
C LEU A 39 -16.73 -10.81 -7.34
N SER A 40 -17.84 -10.07 -7.29
CA SER A 40 -17.87 -8.64 -7.00
C SER A 40 -17.34 -8.30 -5.61
N SER A 41 -17.67 -9.09 -4.59
CA SER A 41 -17.22 -8.83 -3.21
C SER A 41 -15.75 -9.20 -3.00
N TYR A 42 -15.21 -10.17 -3.74
CA TYR A 42 -13.78 -10.44 -3.74
C TYR A 42 -12.98 -9.30 -4.37
N LYS A 43 -13.37 -8.84 -5.58
CA LYS A 43 -12.73 -7.70 -6.24
C LYS A 43 -12.77 -6.46 -5.35
N LEU A 44 -13.91 -6.19 -4.72
CA LEU A 44 -14.04 -5.07 -3.78
C LEU A 44 -13.06 -5.19 -2.61
N ARG A 45 -12.96 -6.36 -1.98
CA ARG A 45 -12.03 -6.60 -0.86
C ARG A 45 -10.57 -6.43 -1.28
N GLU A 46 -10.21 -6.89 -2.47
CA GLU A 46 -8.84 -6.76 -2.97
C GLU A 46 -8.48 -5.33 -3.35
N LEU A 47 -9.42 -4.60 -3.96
CA LEU A 47 -9.29 -3.16 -4.18
C LEU A 47 -9.13 -2.40 -2.86
N SER A 48 -9.95 -2.68 -1.85
CA SER A 48 -9.83 -2.06 -0.53
C SER A 48 -8.46 -2.30 0.10
N LYS A 49 -7.90 -3.52 0.01
CA LYS A 49 -6.54 -3.80 0.49
C LYS A 49 -5.48 -2.98 -0.23
N LYS A 50 -5.57 -2.89 -1.56
CA LYS A 50 -4.62 -2.10 -2.37
C LYS A 50 -4.72 -0.60 -2.04
N LEU A 51 -5.93 -0.07 -1.86
CA LEU A 51 -6.15 1.32 -1.48
C LEU A 51 -5.59 1.63 -0.08
N THR A 52 -5.82 0.76 0.91
CA THR A 52 -5.25 0.94 2.26
C THR A 52 -3.72 0.93 2.23
N ARG A 53 -3.11 0.02 1.44
CA ARG A 53 -1.66 -0.01 1.26
C ARG A 53 -1.13 1.28 0.60
N LEU A 54 -1.79 1.76 -0.45
CA LEU A 54 -1.43 3.00 -1.12
C LEU A 54 -1.51 4.20 -0.17
N ARG A 55 -2.57 4.29 0.65
CA ARG A 55 -2.72 5.36 1.64
C ARG A 55 -1.57 5.37 2.64
N ARG A 56 -1.18 4.20 3.17
CA ARG A 56 -0.04 4.07 4.09
C ARG A 56 1.28 4.53 3.45
N LEU A 57 1.54 4.12 2.21
CA LEU A 57 2.77 4.50 1.51
C LEU A 57 2.86 6.01 1.26
N ARG A 58 1.74 6.66 0.93
CA ARG A 58 1.69 8.12 0.79
C ARG A 58 2.01 8.84 2.10
N GLN A 59 1.41 8.40 3.21
CA GLN A 59 1.69 8.96 4.54
C GLN A 59 3.16 8.78 4.94
N GLN A 60 3.74 7.61 4.67
CA GLN A 60 5.16 7.36 4.93
C GLN A 60 6.07 8.28 4.10
N LYS A 61 5.75 8.48 2.82
CA LYS A 61 6.48 9.40 1.95
C LYS A 61 6.41 10.83 2.49
N GLU A 62 5.22 11.33 2.80
CA GLU A 62 5.03 12.68 3.35
C GLU A 62 5.80 12.88 4.66
N PHE A 63 5.74 11.89 5.56
CA PHE A 63 6.50 11.90 6.80
C PHE A 63 8.01 11.99 6.57
N LEU A 64 8.55 11.16 5.67
CA LEU A 64 9.98 11.16 5.36
C LEU A 64 10.44 12.47 4.74
N VAL A 65 9.65 13.03 3.81
CA VAL A 65 9.95 14.33 3.19
C VAL A 65 9.96 15.43 4.24
N LYS A 66 8.94 15.49 5.09
CA LYS A 66 8.84 16.49 6.16
C LYS A 66 10.01 16.37 7.15
N LYS A 67 10.32 15.14 7.58
CA LYS A 67 11.44 14.90 8.50
C LYS A 67 12.78 15.24 7.87
N GLY A 68 12.99 14.90 6.60
CA GLY A 68 14.19 15.26 5.86
C GLY A 68 14.36 16.78 5.74
N ALA A 69 13.29 17.50 5.42
CA ALA A 69 13.32 18.96 5.36
C ALA A 69 13.66 19.60 6.72
N ASP A 70 13.06 19.10 7.81
CA ASP A 70 13.37 19.54 9.18
C ASP A 70 14.83 19.26 9.57
N MET A 71 15.36 18.09 9.23
CA MET A 71 16.77 17.75 9.48
C MET A 71 17.73 18.65 8.71
N VAL A 72 17.43 18.94 7.43
CA VAL A 72 18.24 19.84 6.61
C VAL A 72 18.19 21.26 7.15
N ALA A 73 17.01 21.77 7.49
CA ALA A 73 16.86 23.12 8.04
C ALA A 73 17.67 23.30 9.33
N ARG A 74 17.57 22.35 10.27
CA ARG A 74 18.36 22.37 11.51
C ARG A 74 19.85 22.30 11.23
N GLY A 75 20.27 21.42 10.32
CA GLY A 75 21.67 21.27 9.94
C GLY A 75 22.26 22.56 9.36
N LEU A 76 21.50 23.26 8.50
CA LEU A 76 21.92 24.55 7.95
C LEU A 76 22.00 25.62 9.04
N SER A 77 21.02 25.72 9.93
CA SER A 77 21.09 26.67 11.06
C SER A 77 22.29 26.44 11.96
N THR A 78 22.63 25.19 12.26
CA THR A 78 23.83 24.87 13.03
C THR A 78 25.13 25.25 12.31
N LEU A 79 25.18 25.11 10.98
CA LEU A 79 26.34 25.54 10.20
C LEU A 79 26.49 27.07 10.20
N ASP A 80 25.38 27.80 10.04
CA ASP A 80 25.37 29.26 10.09
C ASP A 80 25.87 29.77 11.46
N GLU A 81 25.39 29.17 12.56
CA GLU A 81 25.85 29.47 13.93
C GLU A 81 27.36 29.25 14.12
N LEU A 82 27.90 28.16 13.57
CA LEU A 82 29.34 27.86 13.66
C LEU A 82 30.18 28.85 12.83
N GLU A 83 29.74 29.22 11.63
CA GLU A 83 30.43 30.23 10.82
C GLU A 83 30.48 31.60 11.52
N GLU A 84 29.39 31.97 12.22
CA GLU A 84 29.35 33.20 13.02
C GLU A 84 30.35 33.17 14.18
N VAL A 85 30.49 32.03 14.87
CA VAL A 85 31.49 31.85 15.94
C VAL A 85 32.91 31.94 15.38
N GLU A 86 33.21 31.24 14.27
CA GLU A 86 34.53 31.31 13.63
C GLU A 86 34.92 32.74 13.25
N ARG A 87 33.99 33.53 12.71
CA ARG A 87 34.22 34.95 12.40
C ARG A 87 34.52 35.80 13.64
N GLN A 88 33.89 35.50 14.77
CA GLN A 88 34.13 36.20 16.03
C GLN A 88 35.48 35.81 16.65
N GLU A 89 35.92 34.57 16.45
CA GLU A 89 37.16 34.03 17.02
C GLU A 89 38.41 34.32 16.20
N THR A 90 38.32 34.83 14.97
CA THR A 90 39.49 35.34 14.22
C THR A 90 39.81 36.78 14.62
N PRO A 91 40.72 37.07 15.58
CA PRO A 91 41.34 38.39 15.65
C PRO A 91 42.18 38.59 14.38
N ALA A 92 42.13 39.79 13.83
CA ALA A 92 42.95 40.19 12.68
C ALA A 92 44.40 39.74 12.89
N MET A 93 44.82 38.72 12.13
CA MET A 93 46.22 38.28 12.05
C MET A 93 47.07 39.51 11.70
N PRO A 94 48.03 39.94 12.54
CA PRO A 94 48.85 41.10 12.22
C PRO A 94 49.74 40.74 11.04
N SER A 95 49.48 41.38 9.90
CA SER A 95 50.35 41.36 8.74
C SER A 95 51.71 41.96 9.13
N SER A 96 52.75 41.12 9.14
CA SER A 96 54.15 41.55 9.30
C SER A 96 54.74 42.04 7.98
#